data_AF-A0A0R3PFC8-F1
#
_entry.id   AF-A0A0R3PFC8-F1
#
_cell.length_a   1.000
_cell.length_b   1.000
_cell.length_c   1.000
_cell.angle_alpha   90.00
_cell.angle_beta   90.00
_cell.angle_gamma   90.00
#
_symmetry.space_group_name_H-M   'P 1'
#
loop_
_entity.id
_entity.type
_entity.pdbx_description
1 polymer ?
#
loop_
_entity_poly.entity_id
_entity_poly.type
_entity_poly.pdbx_seq_one_letter_code
_entity_poly.pdbx_strand_id
1 'polypeptide(L)'
;MSSSELGIALDSQPNWKEVKVLISLLKVFQQHATHIHMDSPVVELLVKEVNTKKINALLLFFSQNRKCEMDLTCGETAIAPMMKSQLPIGPMFPSLKQFTVTSNPQQLVHLSRLVHYAVAVDMIYQKKEIDLVCLQVVLGESWCRSKQRLFRHVNSFKQWSDASSLGVRYLQQFHGTEKRRGKAKC
;
A
#
# COMPACT_ATOMS: atom_id res chain seq x y z
N MET A 1 -1.74 23.64 11.50
CA MET A 1 -2.20 22.76 10.41
C MET A 1 -2.40 23.65 9.20
N SER A 2 -1.66 23.41 8.12
CA SER A 2 -1.88 24.17 6.88
C SER A 2 -3.29 23.86 6.35
N SER A 3 -3.92 24.76 5.61
CA SER A 3 -5.28 24.59 5.06
C SER A 3 -5.41 23.45 4.02
N SER A 4 -4.35 22.66 3.82
CA SER A 4 -4.22 21.65 2.77
C SER A 4 -4.06 20.22 3.30
N GLU A 5 -4.20 20.02 4.61
CA GLU A 5 -4.04 18.71 5.27
C GLU A 5 -5.40 18.14 5.68
N LEU A 6 -5.64 16.87 5.36
CA LEU A 6 -6.82 16.13 5.81
C LEU A 6 -6.37 14.93 6.65
N GLY A 7 -6.77 14.92 7.93
CA GLY A 7 -6.64 13.76 8.80
C GLY A 7 -7.89 12.88 8.75
N ILE A 8 -7.70 11.58 8.53
CA ILE A 8 -8.78 10.58 8.61
C ILE A 8 -8.40 9.58 9.67
N ALA A 9 -9.24 9.41 10.69
CA ALA A 9 -9.08 8.39 11.71
C ALA A 9 -10.14 7.29 11.50
N LEU A 10 -9.74 6.04 11.74
CA LEU A 10 -10.64 4.90 11.84
C LEU A 10 -10.60 4.36 13.26
N ASP A 11 -11.73 3.84 13.72
CA ASP A 11 -11.78 3.11 14.97
C ASP A 11 -10.90 1.85 14.92
N SER A 12 -10.50 1.37 16.09
CA SER A 12 -9.63 0.19 16.23
C SER A 12 -10.23 -1.10 15.66
N GLN A 13 -11.56 -1.16 15.52
CA GLN A 13 -12.30 -2.27 14.94
C GLN A 13 -13.27 -1.73 13.87
N PRO A 14 -12.76 -1.29 12.71
CA PRO A 14 -13.60 -0.65 11.73
C PRO A 14 -14.54 -1.69 11.12
N ASN A 15 -15.81 -1.33 10.98
CA ASN A 15 -16.75 -2.18 10.25
C ASN A 15 -16.52 -2.07 8.73
N TRP A 16 -17.09 -2.99 7.96
CA TRP A 16 -16.93 -3.01 6.50
C TRP A 16 -17.42 -1.73 5.81
N LYS A 17 -18.43 -1.05 6.37
CA LYS A 17 -18.95 0.20 5.79
C LYS A 17 -17.91 1.31 5.93
N GLU A 18 -17.29 1.44 7.10
CA GLU A 18 -16.20 2.40 7.35
C GLU A 18 -15.00 2.15 6.45
N VAL A 19 -14.59 0.88 6.27
CA VAL A 19 -13.51 0.52 5.34
C VAL A 19 -13.85 0.93 3.91
N LYS A 20 -15.09 0.70 3.45
CA LYS A 20 -15.57 1.15 2.14
C LYS A 20 -15.55 2.67 1.99
N VAL A 21 -15.96 3.40 3.03
CA VAL A 21 -15.94 4.87 3.05
C VAL A 21 -14.49 5.36 2.96
N LEU A 22 -13.57 4.81 3.74
CA LEU A 22 -12.15 5.13 3.66
C LEU A 22 -11.61 4.92 2.25
N ILE A 23 -11.83 3.74 1.66
CA ILE A 23 -11.37 3.42 0.30
C ILE A 23 -11.96 4.41 -0.72
N SER A 24 -13.21 4.82 -0.54
CA SER A 24 -13.86 5.79 -1.42
C SER A 24 -13.26 7.19 -1.27
N LEU A 25 -12.97 7.63 -0.04
CA LEU A 25 -12.28 8.89 0.24
C LEU A 25 -10.89 8.91 -0.39
N LEU A 26 -10.12 7.82 -0.26
CA LEU A 26 -8.82 7.72 -0.91
C LEU A 26 -8.88 7.88 -2.42
N LYS A 27 -9.94 7.37 -3.07
CA LYS A 27 -10.18 7.55 -4.52
C LYS A 27 -10.47 9.00 -4.90
N VAL A 28 -11.12 9.77 -4.02
CA VAL A 28 -11.39 11.20 -4.26
C VAL A 28 -10.09 12.00 -4.30
N PHE A 29 -9.17 11.74 -3.37
CA PHE A 29 -7.90 12.49 -3.29
C PHE A 29 -6.79 11.93 -4.17
N GLN A 30 -7.00 10.79 -4.81
CA GLN A 30 -5.94 10.00 -5.45
C GLN A 30 -5.10 10.81 -6.47
N GLN A 31 -5.75 11.69 -7.24
CA GLN A 31 -5.11 12.46 -8.32
C GLN A 31 -4.30 13.66 -7.82
N HIS A 32 -4.50 14.10 -6.58
CA HIS A 32 -3.95 15.35 -6.06
C HIS A 32 -3.15 15.18 -4.77
N ALA A 33 -3.20 13.99 -4.15
CA ALA A 33 -2.42 13.67 -2.97
C ALA A 33 -0.92 13.63 -3.31
N THR A 34 -0.20 14.65 -2.84
CA THR A 34 1.27 14.76 -2.97
C THR A 34 2.00 14.17 -1.78
N HIS A 35 1.40 14.21 -0.59
CA HIS A 35 1.95 13.68 0.65
C HIS A 35 0.91 12.77 1.29
N ILE A 36 1.30 11.54 1.59
CA ILE A 36 0.46 10.56 2.26
C ILE A 36 1.18 10.02 3.47
N HIS A 37 0.46 10.02 4.59
CA HIS A 37 0.86 9.36 5.82
C HIS A 37 -0.24 8.37 6.23
N MET A 38 0.12 7.10 6.36
CA MET A 38 -0.83 6.04 6.70
C MET A 38 -0.22 5.05 7.68
N ASP A 39 -1.07 4.47 8.53
CA ASP A 39 -0.68 3.32 9.34
C ASP A 39 -0.61 2.05 8.50
N SER A 40 0.26 1.11 8.87
CA SER A 40 0.47 -0.13 8.12
C SER A 40 -0.80 -0.98 7.89
N PRO A 41 -1.81 -1.05 8.79
CA PRO A 41 -3.05 -1.75 8.49
C PRO A 41 -3.85 -1.07 7.36
N VAL A 42 -3.83 0.26 7.28
CA VAL A 42 -4.50 1.02 6.22
C VAL A 42 -3.80 0.80 4.88
N VAL A 43 -2.47 0.76 4.88
CA VAL A 43 -1.69 0.41 3.68
C VAL A 43 -2.01 -1.01 3.21
N GLU A 44 -2.13 -1.99 4.11
CA GLU A 44 -2.56 -3.35 3.74
C GLU A 44 -3.95 -3.36 3.10
N LEU A 45 -4.92 -2.65 3.68
CA LEU A 45 -6.28 -2.55 3.12
C LEU A 45 -6.26 -1.95 1.71
N LEU A 46 -5.46 -0.89 1.50
CA LEU A 46 -5.31 -0.23 0.21
C LEU A 46 -4.70 -1.17 -0.83
N VAL A 47 -3.62 -1.85 -0.48
CA VAL A 47 -2.94 -2.81 -1.36
C VAL A 47 -3.87 -3.98 -1.70
N LYS A 48 -4.64 -4.47 -0.73
CA LYS A 48 -5.65 -5.51 -0.95
C LYS A 48 -6.74 -5.05 -1.93
N GLU A 49 -7.25 -3.82 -1.79
CA GLU A 49 -8.24 -3.25 -2.72
C GLU A 49 -7.68 -3.16 -4.15
N VAL A 50 -6.43 -2.74 -4.31
CA VAL A 50 -5.76 -2.72 -5.64
C VAL A 50 -5.72 -4.13 -6.23
N ASN A 51 -5.35 -5.14 -5.44
CA ASN A 51 -5.36 -6.53 -5.90
C ASN A 51 -6.76 -7.00 -6.31
N THR A 52 -7.77 -6.74 -5.46
CA THR A 52 -9.17 -7.11 -5.75
C THR A 52 -9.67 -6.49 -7.05
N LYS A 53 -9.36 -5.22 -7.31
CA LYS A 53 -9.70 -4.57 -8.59
C LYS A 53 -9.01 -5.24 -9.78
N LYS A 54 -7.73 -5.62 -9.66
CA LYS A 54 -7.01 -6.36 -10.71
C LYS A 54 -7.67 -7.69 -11.02
N ILE A 55 -8.00 -8.47 -9.99
CA ILE A 55 -8.68 -9.76 -10.15
C ILE A 55 -10.04 -9.57 -10.80
N ASN A 56 -10.84 -8.60 -10.35
CA ASN A 56 -12.15 -8.31 -10.93
C ASN A 56 -12.05 -7.90 -12.41
N ALA A 57 -11.06 -7.07 -12.77
CA ALA A 57 -10.82 -6.69 -14.16
C ALA A 57 -10.43 -7.92 -15.02
N LEU A 58 -9.59 -8.81 -14.50
CA LEU A 58 -9.24 -10.06 -15.18
C LEU A 58 -10.45 -10.99 -15.35
N LEU A 59 -11.29 -11.12 -14.33
CA LEU A 59 -12.52 -11.92 -14.42
C LEU A 59 -13.47 -11.37 -15.48
N LEU A 60 -13.65 -10.05 -15.54
CA LEU A 60 -14.43 -9.40 -16.58
C LEU A 60 -13.84 -9.68 -17.96
N PHE A 61 -12.53 -9.55 -18.13
CA PHE A 61 -11.82 -9.87 -19.37
C PHE A 61 -12.08 -11.32 -19.82
N PHE A 62 -11.89 -12.30 -18.93
CA PHE A 62 -12.16 -13.70 -19.25
C PHE A 62 -13.63 -13.95 -19.59
N SER A 63 -14.56 -13.29 -18.91
CA SER A 63 -15.99 -13.44 -19.19
C SER A 63 -16.41 -12.86 -20.55
N GLN A 64 -15.78 -11.76 -20.99
CA GLN A 64 -16.03 -11.14 -22.29
C GLN A 64 -15.49 -11.99 -23.43
N ASN A 65 -14.27 -12.52 -23.30
CA ASN A 65 -13.68 -13.40 -24.31
C ASN A 65 -14.50 -14.69 -24.52
N ARG A 66 -15.06 -15.27 -23.44
CA ARG A 66 -15.92 -16.45 -23.56
C ARG A 66 -17.27 -16.18 -24.22
N LYS A 67 -17.81 -14.96 -24.10
CA LYS A 67 -19.07 -14.59 -24.76
C LYS A 67 -18.88 -14.32 -26.25
N CYS A 68 -17.72 -13.80 -26.67
CA CYS A 68 -17.41 -13.62 -28.09
C CYS A 68 -17.23 -14.93 -28.86
N GLU A 69 -16.93 -16.05 -28.21
CA GLU A 69 -16.84 -17.36 -28.90
C GLU A 69 -18.21 -17.96 -29.26
N MET A 70 -19.31 -17.53 -28.62
CA MET A 70 -20.65 -18.10 -28.90
C MET A 70 -21.38 -17.45 -30.08
N ASP A 71 -20.89 -16.34 -30.64
CA ASP A 71 -21.54 -15.56 -31.71
C ASP A 71 -20.71 -15.50 -33.01
N LEU A 72 -19.91 -16.52 -33.33
CA LEU A 72 -19.09 -16.54 -34.55
C LEU A 72 -19.48 -17.66 -35.51
N THR A 73 -20.56 -17.44 -36.26
CA THR A 73 -20.59 -17.79 -37.69
C THR A 73 -19.97 -16.64 -38.48
N CYS A 74 -18.96 -16.96 -39.30
CA CYS A 74 -18.34 -16.13 -40.35
C CYS A 74 -17.15 -15.22 -39.95
N GLY A 75 -15.99 -15.53 -40.55
CA GLY A 75 -15.05 -14.54 -41.07
C GLY A 75 -13.95 -14.01 -40.14
N GLU A 76 -12.71 -14.45 -40.43
CA GLU A 76 -11.42 -13.80 -40.09
C GLU A 76 -11.17 -13.40 -38.63
N THR A 77 -10.11 -13.96 -38.07
CA THR A 77 -9.52 -13.64 -36.76
C THR A 77 -9.03 -12.19 -36.70
N ALA A 78 -9.95 -11.23 -36.60
CA ALA A 78 -9.66 -9.87 -36.21
C ALA A 78 -9.70 -9.80 -34.67
N ILE A 79 -8.52 -9.71 -34.05
CA ILE A 79 -8.41 -9.36 -32.63
C ILE A 79 -9.01 -7.95 -32.49
N ALA A 80 -10.26 -7.86 -32.05
CA ALA A 80 -10.93 -6.58 -31.88
C ALA A 80 -10.11 -5.67 -30.94
N PRO A 81 -9.98 -4.37 -31.23
CA PRO A 81 -9.15 -3.48 -30.44
C PRO A 81 -9.71 -3.38 -29.02
N MET A 82 -8.88 -3.73 -28.03
CA MET A 82 -9.11 -3.53 -26.60
C MET A 82 -9.79 -2.18 -26.35
N MET A 83 -10.98 -2.19 -25.73
CA MET A 83 -11.43 -1.01 -25.01
C MET A 83 -10.47 -0.78 -23.83
N LYS A 84 -9.57 0.19 -23.99
CA LYS A 84 -8.57 0.65 -23.00
C LYS A 84 -9.16 1.09 -21.64
N SER A 85 -10.46 0.98 -21.42
CA SER A 85 -11.18 1.60 -20.31
C SER A 85 -11.31 0.76 -19.04
N GLN A 86 -10.91 -0.53 -19.03
CA GLN A 86 -11.23 -1.43 -17.91
C GLN A 86 -10.06 -1.80 -16.99
N LEU A 87 -8.82 -1.53 -17.38
CA LEU A 87 -7.64 -1.78 -16.55
C LEU A 87 -7.16 -0.45 -15.96
N PRO A 88 -6.83 -0.36 -14.66
CA PRO A 88 -6.18 0.82 -14.12
C PRO A 88 -4.81 0.96 -14.80
N ILE A 89 -4.68 1.94 -15.71
CA ILE A 89 -3.50 2.16 -16.56
C ILE A 89 -2.32 2.77 -15.78
N GLY A 90 -2.52 3.19 -14.53
CA GLY A 90 -1.50 3.87 -13.75
C GLY A 90 -1.56 3.58 -12.25
N PRO A 91 -0.60 4.13 -11.49
CA PRO A 91 -0.60 4.03 -10.04
C PRO A 91 -1.86 4.65 -9.43
N MET A 92 -2.23 4.18 -8.25
CA MET A 92 -3.32 4.77 -7.48
C MET A 92 -3.08 6.24 -7.17
N PHE A 93 -1.85 6.63 -6.80
CA PHE A 93 -1.47 8.01 -6.51
C PHE A 93 -0.41 8.49 -7.51
N PRO A 94 -0.81 9.01 -8.68
CA PRO A 94 0.12 9.40 -9.74
C PRO A 94 1.02 10.58 -9.37
N SER A 95 0.54 11.51 -8.54
CA SER A 95 1.27 12.74 -8.18
C SER A 95 1.98 12.65 -6.82
N LEU A 96 2.14 11.45 -6.27
CA LEU A 96 2.69 11.24 -4.94
C LEU A 96 4.19 11.56 -4.90
N LYS A 97 4.57 12.49 -4.01
CA LYS A 97 5.97 12.88 -3.74
C LYS A 97 6.51 12.28 -2.45
N GLN A 98 5.66 12.14 -1.43
CA GLN A 98 6.05 11.54 -0.16
C GLN A 98 5.05 10.48 0.29
N PHE A 99 5.57 9.30 0.62
CA PHE A 99 4.79 8.20 1.20
C PHE A 99 5.38 7.78 2.54
N THR A 100 4.66 8.03 3.63
CA THR A 100 5.07 7.67 4.98
C THR A 100 4.16 6.58 5.53
N VAL A 101 4.76 5.48 5.97
CA VAL A 101 4.07 4.36 6.61
C VAL A 101 4.48 4.29 8.07
N THR A 102 3.51 4.40 8.98
CA THR A 102 3.75 4.22 10.41
C THR A 102 3.30 2.84 10.86
N SER A 103 4.05 2.23 11.76
CA SER A 103 3.73 0.90 12.27
C SER A 103 4.18 0.76 13.72
N ASN A 104 3.28 0.32 14.59
CA ASN A 104 3.62 -0.09 15.95
C ASN A 104 3.93 -1.60 16.01
N PRO A 105 4.43 -2.16 17.14
CA PRO A 105 4.85 -3.55 17.20
C PRO A 105 3.71 -4.55 16.93
N GLN A 106 2.48 -4.20 17.29
CA GLN A 106 1.28 -5.02 17.05
C GLN A 106 0.89 -5.04 15.57
N GLN A 107 1.24 -3.98 14.82
CA GLN A 107 0.87 -3.79 13.42
C GLN A 107 1.96 -4.23 12.42
N LEU A 108 3.15 -4.62 12.89
CA LEU A 108 4.26 -5.02 12.02
C LEU A 108 3.92 -6.18 11.09
N VAL A 109 3.02 -7.08 11.50
CA VAL A 109 2.59 -8.20 10.67
C VAL A 109 1.98 -7.74 9.33
N HIS A 110 1.34 -6.56 9.31
CA HIS A 110 0.71 -6.02 8.11
C HIS A 110 1.73 -5.69 7.02
N LEU A 111 2.94 -5.26 7.42
CA LEU A 111 4.05 -4.99 6.49
C LEU A 111 4.50 -6.24 5.74
N SER A 112 4.52 -7.41 6.41
CA SER A 112 4.88 -8.67 5.75
C SER A 112 3.83 -9.15 4.77
N ARG A 113 2.54 -8.85 5.03
CA ARG A 113 1.45 -9.29 4.16
C ARG A 113 1.43 -8.56 2.83
N LEU A 114 2.01 -7.35 2.73
CA LEU A 114 2.06 -6.59 1.48
C LEU A 114 2.65 -7.40 0.32
N VAL A 115 3.70 -8.16 0.58
CA VAL A 115 4.37 -9.03 -0.42
C VAL A 115 3.41 -10.11 -0.96
N HIS A 116 2.44 -10.56 -0.17
CA HIS A 116 1.52 -11.63 -0.54
C HIS A 116 0.38 -11.17 -1.45
N TYR A 117 0.09 -9.87 -1.54
CA TYR A 117 -1.00 -9.37 -2.39
C TYR A 117 -0.62 -9.29 -3.89
N ALA A 118 0.61 -9.64 -4.27
CA ALA A 118 1.08 -9.59 -5.67
C ALA A 118 0.82 -8.23 -6.36
N VAL A 119 0.83 -7.16 -5.57
CA VAL A 119 0.72 -5.78 -6.05
C VAL A 119 2.10 -5.16 -6.02
N ALA A 120 2.64 -4.90 -7.21
CA ALA A 120 3.85 -4.12 -7.36
C ALA A 120 3.63 -2.69 -6.85
N VAL A 121 4.66 -2.12 -6.23
CA VAL A 121 4.57 -0.77 -5.66
C VAL A 121 4.35 0.32 -6.72
N ASP A 122 4.71 0.05 -7.97
CA ASP A 122 4.41 0.90 -9.14
C ASP A 122 2.90 1.03 -9.42
N MET A 123 2.06 0.18 -8.82
CA MET A 123 0.60 0.33 -8.85
C MET A 123 0.08 1.28 -7.75
N ILE A 124 0.93 1.68 -6.81
CA ILE A 124 0.59 2.60 -5.72
C ILE A 124 1.08 4.00 -6.05
N TYR A 125 2.34 4.15 -6.46
CA TYR A 125 2.97 5.43 -6.80
C TYR A 125 4.00 5.28 -7.92
N GLN A 126 4.39 6.39 -8.55
CA GLN A 126 5.44 6.37 -9.56
C GLN A 126 6.84 6.40 -8.90
N LYS A 127 7.62 5.32 -9.03
CA LYS A 127 8.98 5.24 -8.47
C LYS A 127 9.93 6.32 -8.99
N LYS A 128 9.72 6.86 -10.19
CA LYS A 128 10.59 7.92 -10.75
C LYS A 128 10.28 9.29 -10.19
N GLU A 129 9.02 9.54 -9.81
CA GLU A 129 8.56 10.86 -9.39
C GLU A 129 8.49 11.02 -7.87
N ILE A 130 8.54 9.92 -7.12
CA ILE A 130 8.54 9.96 -5.66
C ILE A 130 9.88 10.46 -5.13
N ASP A 131 9.81 11.37 -4.16
CA ASP A 131 10.96 12.00 -3.53
C ASP A 131 11.35 11.25 -2.25
N LEU A 132 10.36 10.77 -1.50
CA LEU A 132 10.59 10.08 -0.22
C LEU A 132 9.58 8.95 0.04
N VAL A 133 10.10 7.79 0.41
CA VAL A 133 9.36 6.68 1.03
C VAL A 133 9.93 6.45 2.42
N CYS A 134 9.12 6.69 3.45
CA CYS A 134 9.54 6.58 4.83
C CYS A 134 8.77 5.47 5.55
N LEU A 135 9.48 4.52 6.17
CA LEU A 135 8.91 3.61 7.15
C LEU A 135 9.26 4.08 8.57
N GLN A 136 8.25 4.44 9.34
CA GLN A 136 8.36 4.82 10.74
C GLN A 136 7.87 3.70 11.64
N VAL A 137 8.78 3.04 12.33
CA VAL A 137 8.43 2.02 13.33
C VAL A 137 8.44 2.67 14.71
N VAL A 138 7.26 2.77 15.31
CA VAL A 138 7.11 3.27 16.68
C VAL A 138 7.23 2.09 17.63
N LEU A 139 8.22 2.14 18.49
CA LEU A 139 8.62 1.09 19.42
C LEU A 139 8.18 1.55 20.81
N GLY A 140 7.25 0.84 21.43
CA GLY A 140 6.93 1.06 22.83
C GLY A 140 8.08 0.63 23.76
N GLU A 141 7.81 0.53 25.05
CA GLU A 141 8.77 0.09 26.07
C GLU A 141 9.32 -1.34 25.86
N SER A 142 8.79 -2.08 24.88
CA SER A 142 9.04 -3.49 24.62
C SER A 142 10.24 -3.79 23.69
N TRP A 143 11.08 -2.79 23.40
CA TRP A 143 12.27 -2.86 22.50
C TRP A 143 13.26 -4.02 22.80
N CYS A 144 13.16 -4.67 23.95
CA CYS A 144 14.19 -5.60 24.43
C CYS A 144 14.00 -7.08 24.07
N ARG A 145 12.83 -7.58 23.60
CA ARG A 145 12.58 -9.04 23.64
C ARG A 145 12.76 -9.84 22.34
N SER A 146 12.71 -9.22 21.15
CA SER A 146 12.93 -9.98 19.89
C SER A 146 13.21 -9.08 18.68
N LYS A 147 14.48 -8.69 18.48
CA LYS A 147 14.90 -7.87 17.34
C LYS A 147 14.68 -8.58 15.99
N GLN A 148 14.90 -9.90 15.92
CA GLN A 148 14.83 -10.67 14.68
C GLN A 148 13.43 -10.67 14.03
N ARG A 149 12.36 -10.84 14.83
CA ARG A 149 10.99 -10.85 14.28
C ARG A 149 10.61 -9.49 13.70
N LEU A 150 11.00 -8.41 14.37
CA LEU A 150 10.77 -7.05 13.92
C LEU A 150 11.49 -6.77 12.59
N PHE A 151 12.78 -7.09 12.51
CA PHE A 151 13.55 -6.89 11.28
C PHE A 151 13.02 -7.72 10.10
N ARG A 152 12.46 -8.91 10.36
CA ARG A 152 11.79 -9.68 9.31
C ARG A 152 10.64 -8.89 8.67
N HIS A 153 9.78 -8.28 9.49
CA HIS A 153 8.63 -7.49 8.99
C HIS A 153 9.06 -6.25 8.22
N VAL A 154 10.07 -5.55 8.74
CA VAL A 154 10.68 -4.39 8.09
C VAL A 154 11.35 -4.79 6.76
N ASN A 155 12.04 -5.92 6.72
CA ASN A 155 12.67 -6.42 5.50
C ASN A 155 11.64 -6.82 4.44
N SER A 156 10.49 -7.40 4.85
CA SER A 156 9.39 -7.64 3.91
C SER A 156 8.87 -6.34 3.29
N PHE A 157 8.73 -5.27 4.08
CA PHE A 157 8.35 -3.95 3.55
C PHE A 157 9.39 -3.40 2.58
N LYS A 158 10.69 -3.50 2.92
CA LYS A 158 11.78 -3.10 2.02
C LYS A 158 11.73 -3.82 0.68
N GLN A 159 11.47 -5.12 0.70
CA GLN A 159 11.31 -5.91 -0.50
C GLN A 159 10.10 -5.45 -1.32
N TRP A 160 8.94 -5.27 -0.67
CA TRP A 160 7.72 -4.84 -1.36
C TRP A 160 7.83 -3.44 -1.97
N SER A 161 8.37 -2.49 -1.21
CA SER A 161 8.58 -1.11 -1.64
C SER A 161 9.71 -0.94 -2.66
N ASP A 162 10.45 -2.03 -2.95
CA ASP A 162 11.63 -2.03 -3.80
C ASP A 162 12.64 -0.96 -3.34
N ALA A 163 12.96 -0.99 -2.05
CA ALA A 163 13.87 -0.02 -1.43
C ALA A 163 15.24 0.07 -2.12
N SER A 164 15.69 -1.02 -2.75
CA SER A 164 16.89 -1.06 -3.59
C SER A 164 16.86 -0.07 -4.76
N SER A 165 15.73 0.04 -5.47
CA SER A 165 15.61 0.98 -6.60
C SER A 165 15.34 2.42 -6.17
N LEU A 166 14.84 2.62 -4.95
CA LEU A 166 14.62 3.94 -4.37
C LEU A 166 15.93 4.59 -3.91
N GLY A 167 16.91 3.79 -3.45
CA GLY A 167 18.21 4.28 -2.98
C GLY A 167 18.05 5.28 -1.83
N VAL A 168 18.60 6.48 -1.99
CA VAL A 168 18.53 7.57 -0.98
C VAL A 168 17.11 8.07 -0.69
N ARG A 169 16.13 7.74 -1.54
CA ARG A 169 14.73 8.13 -1.39
C ARG A 169 13.97 7.21 -0.45
N TYR A 170 14.58 6.12 0.01
CA TYR A 170 14.01 5.25 1.03
C TYR A 170 14.63 5.55 2.40
N LEU A 171 13.79 5.86 3.38
CA LEU A 171 14.20 6.13 4.76
C LEU A 171 13.48 5.18 5.73
N GLN A 172 14.22 4.68 6.72
CA GLN A 172 13.68 3.84 7.78
C GLN A 172 14.02 4.45 9.14
N GLN A 173 13.00 4.75 9.94
CA GLN A 173 13.13 5.38 11.24
C GLN A 173 12.56 4.47 12.33
N PHE A 174 13.26 4.40 13.45
CA PHE A 174 12.85 3.69 14.65
C PHE A 174 12.69 4.72 15.78
N HIS A 175 11.45 4.90 16.24
CA HIS A 175 11.15 5.79 17.36
C HIS A 175 10.96 4.93 18.59
N GLY A 176 11.66 5.18 19.68
CA GLY A 176 11.44 4.46 20.94
C GLY A 176 11.63 5.36 22.14
N THR A 177 10.84 5.14 23.19
CA THR A 177 11.14 5.73 24.50
C THR A 177 12.32 4.98 25.10
N GLU A 178 13.48 5.60 25.12
CA GLU A 178 14.66 5.04 25.78
C GLU A 178 14.32 4.88 27.27
N LYS A 179 14.27 3.63 27.76
CA LYS A 179 14.22 3.39 29.21
C LYS A 179 15.46 4.05 29.79
N ARG A 180 15.29 5.16 30.54
CA ARG A 180 16.36 5.72 31.38
C ARG A 180 16.96 4.55 32.14
N ARG A 181 18.23 4.24 31.87
CA ARG A 181 19.01 3.25 32.62
C ARG A 181 19.11 3.74 34.06
N GLY A 182 18.10 3.44 34.88
CA GLY A 182 18.24 3.44 36.32
C GLY A 182 19.32 2.42 36.64
N LYS A 183 20.44 2.89 37.20
CA LYS A 183 21.45 2.05 37.84
C LYS A 183 20.76 1.21 38.92
N ALA A 184 20.35 -0.01 38.60
CA ALA A 184 20.24 -1.04 39.62
C ALA A 184 21.68 -1.50 39.90
N LYS A 185 22.23 -1.06 41.03
CA LYS A 185 23.49 -1.56 41.58
C LYS A 185 23.32 -3.05 41.93
N CYS A 186 24.40 -3.80 41.67
CA CYS A 186 24.84 -5.08 42.24
C CYS A 186 23.78 -6.03 42.80
#